data_AF-A0A914GDE4-F1
#
_entry.id   AF-A0A914GDE4-F1
#
_cell.length_a   1.000
_cell.length_b   1.000
_cell.length_c   1.000
_cell.angle_alpha   90.00
_cell.angle_beta   90.00
_cell.angle_gamma   90.00
#
_symmetry.space_group_name_H-M   'P 1'
#
loop_
_entity.id
_entity.type
_entity.pdbx_description
1 polymer ?
#
loop_
_entity_poly.entity_id
_entity_poly.type
_entity_poly.pdbx_seq_one_letter_code
_entity_poly.pdbx_strand_id
1 'polypeptide(L)'
;MYKPPSLAYIYGNGHITTFDGQRYSFNGKGYYILSMMKSPRHDLMVQARLEQPPKTVWEGDVRSTVITGIAARDNRSSVVQVFARKDFRRWRYKTDVYVDG
;
A
#
# COMPACT_ATOMS: atom_id res chain seq x y z
N MET A 1 27.13 -19.86 -0.66
CA MET A 1 27.00 -18.68 0.22
C MET A 1 25.53 -18.27 0.25
N TYR A 2 24.92 -18.20 1.43
CA TYR A 2 23.50 -17.84 1.59
C TYR A 2 23.30 -16.34 1.36
N LYS A 3 22.24 -15.96 0.65
CA LYS A 3 21.79 -14.57 0.54
C LYS A 3 20.52 -14.41 1.39
N PRO A 4 20.55 -13.63 2.48
CA PRO A 4 19.38 -13.40 3.29
C PRO A 4 18.31 -12.60 2.51
N PRO A 5 17.03 -12.75 2.86
CA PRO A 5 15.98 -11.93 2.28
C PRO A 5 16.15 -10.45 2.67
N SER A 6 15.89 -9.57 1.71
CA SER A 6 15.79 -8.12 1.95
C SER A 6 14.35 -7.72 2.26
N LEU A 7 14.17 -6.76 3.16
CA LEU A 7 12.86 -6.25 3.56
C LEU A 7 12.64 -4.85 2.99
N ALA A 8 11.48 -4.63 2.37
CA ALA A 8 10.97 -3.30 2.05
C ALA A 8 9.59 -3.14 2.70
N TYR A 9 9.28 -1.92 3.15
CA TYR A 9 8.01 -1.61 3.78
C TYR A 9 7.66 -0.14 3.62
N ILE A 10 6.36 0.13 3.66
CA ILE A 10 5.78 1.47 3.61
C ILE A 10 4.78 1.62 4.76
N TYR A 11 4.78 2.78 5.41
CA TYR A 11 3.91 3.02 6.57
C TYR A 11 3.51 4.50 6.70
N GLY A 12 2.44 4.73 7.45
CA GLY A 12 1.97 6.07 7.80
C GLY A 12 1.66 6.94 6.58
N ASN A 13 2.29 8.11 6.52
CA ASN A 13 2.08 9.12 5.49
C ASN A 13 3.01 8.98 4.28
N GLY A 14 3.23 7.74 3.82
CA GLY A 14 4.11 7.48 2.67
C GLY A 14 5.61 7.49 3.02
N HIS A 15 5.97 7.11 4.24
CA HIS A 15 7.35 6.77 4.58
C HIS A 15 7.67 5.39 4.00
N ILE A 16 8.66 5.35 3.11
CA ILE A 16 9.07 4.16 2.36
C ILE A 16 10.48 3.78 2.79
N THR A 17 10.69 2.50 3.08
CA THR A 17 12.03 1.89 3.16
C THR A 17 12.13 0.83 2.06
N THR A 18 13.10 0.99 1.17
CA THR A 18 13.34 0.11 0.03
C THR A 18 14.18 -1.12 0.42
N PHE A 19 14.31 -2.10 -0.48
CA PHE A 19 14.99 -3.38 -0.22
C PHE A 19 16.50 -3.25 0.07
N ASP A 20 17.11 -2.14 -0.34
CA ASP A 20 18.49 -1.74 -0.05
C ASP A 20 18.63 -0.94 1.27
N GLY A 21 17.53 -0.70 1.98
CA GLY A 21 17.49 0.02 3.25
C GLY A 21 17.41 1.55 3.10
N GLN A 22 17.30 2.08 1.89
CA GLN A 22 17.18 3.52 1.68
C GLN A 22 15.78 4.01 2.08
N ARG A 23 15.72 5.20 2.70
CA ARG A 23 14.48 5.79 3.22
C ARG A 23 14.05 6.97 2.37
N TYR A 24 12.76 7.01 2.05
CA TYR A 24 12.12 8.06 1.28
C TYR A 24 10.81 8.50 1.94
N SER A 25 10.39 9.73 1.66
CA SER A 25 9.08 10.24 2.05
C SER A 25 8.35 10.70 0.79
N PHE A 26 7.12 10.23 0.61
CA PHE A 26 6.35 10.48 -0.60
C PHE A 26 4.91 10.87 -0.25
N ASN A 27 4.51 12.08 -0.63
CA ASN A 27 3.17 12.63 -0.35
C ASN A 27 2.28 12.73 -1.60
N GLY A 28 2.51 11.90 -2.61
CA GLY A 28 1.68 11.88 -3.82
C GLY A 28 0.33 11.20 -3.56
N LYS A 29 -0.75 11.80 -4.07
CA LYS A 29 -2.10 11.23 -4.05
C LYS A 29 -2.32 10.46 -5.33
N GLY A 30 -2.71 9.20 -5.21
CA GLY A 30 -2.98 8.34 -6.36
C GLY A 30 -2.64 6.89 -6.10
N TYR A 31 -2.43 6.16 -7.18
CA TYR A 31 -2.05 4.76 -7.15
C TYR A 31 -0.62 4.60 -7.64
N TYR A 32 0.19 3.86 -6.88
CA TYR A 32 1.61 3.71 -7.15
C TYR A 32 2.01 2.24 -7.05
N ILE A 33 2.95 1.85 -7.90
CA ILE A 33 3.51 0.51 -7.89
C ILE A 33 4.64 0.47 -6.87
N LEU A 34 4.52 -0.38 -5.85
CA LEU A 34 5.55 -0.56 -4.83
C LEU A 34 6.62 -1.54 -5.30
N SER A 35 6.21 -2.61 -5.95
CA SER A 35 7.12 -3.63 -6.48
C SER A 35 6.49 -4.28 -7.70
N MET A 36 7.32 -4.49 -8.73
CA MET A 36 6.93 -5.17 -9.95
C MET A 36 8.09 -6.06 -10.38
N MET A 37 7.78 -7.31 -10.71
CA MET A 37 8.72 -8.24 -11.30
C MET A 37 8.09 -8.82 -12.56
N LYS A 38 8.64 -8.48 -13.74
CA LYS A 38 8.21 -9.03 -15.02
C LYS A 38 9.28 -9.95 -15.58
N SER A 39 8.92 -11.21 -15.75
CA SER A 39 9.73 -12.23 -16.40
C SER A 39 8.82 -13.18 -17.19
N PRO A 40 9.35 -13.98 -18.14
CA PRO A 40 8.53 -14.95 -18.88
C PRO A 40 7.80 -15.98 -18.01
N ARG A 41 8.20 -16.15 -16.73
CA ARG A 41 7.64 -17.14 -15.80
C ARG A 41 6.91 -16.54 -14.60
N HIS A 42 7.17 -15.27 -14.29
CA HIS A 42 6.64 -14.58 -13.12
C HIS A 42 6.30 -13.13 -13.46
N ASP A 43 5.06 -12.73 -13.18
CA ASP A 43 4.53 -11.37 -13.27
C ASP A 43 3.92 -10.98 -11.91
N LEU A 44 4.77 -10.51 -10.99
CA LEU A 44 4.34 -10.03 -9.68
C LEU A 44 4.12 -8.52 -9.76
N MET A 45 2.97 -8.07 -9.26
CA MET A 45 2.66 -6.65 -9.13
C MET A 45 2.04 -6.36 -7.76
N VAL A 46 2.65 -5.41 -7.05
CA VAL A 46 2.14 -4.87 -5.78
C VAL A 46 1.91 -3.38 -5.96
N GLN A 47 0.68 -2.95 -5.71
CA GLN A 47 0.23 -1.57 -5.87
C GLN A 47 -0.30 -1.04 -4.54
N ALA A 48 -0.02 0.23 -4.25
CA ALA A 48 -0.57 0.95 -3.11
C ALA A 48 -1.44 2.11 -3.56
N ARG A 49 -2.50 2.35 -2.79
CA ARG A 49 -3.38 3.52 -2.93
C ARG A 49 -3.05 4.50 -1.80
N LEU A 50 -2.67 5.71 -2.18
CA LEU A 50 -2.40 6.82 -1.28
C LEU A 50 -3.48 7.89 -1.45
N GLU A 51 -4.20 8.20 -0.38
CA GLU A 51 -5.26 9.21 -0.37
C GLU A 51 -5.01 10.29 0.67
N GLN A 52 -5.63 11.45 0.48
CA GLN A 52 -5.67 12.45 1.53
C GLN A 52 -6.47 11.91 2.72
N PRO A 53 -5.95 12.02 3.95
CA PRO A 53 -6.67 11.59 5.14
C PRO A 53 -7.94 12.44 5.31
N PRO A 54 -8.93 11.93 6.09
CA PRO A 54 -10.11 12.73 6.42
C PRO A 54 -9.71 14.03 7.12
N LYS A 55 -10.59 15.02 7.02
CA LYS A 55 -10.42 16.30 7.71
C LYS A 55 -10.24 16.09 9.21
N THR A 56 -9.45 16.96 9.83
CA THR A 56 -9.29 16.97 11.29
C THR A 56 -10.60 17.34 11.98
N VAL A 57 -10.66 17.15 13.31
CA VAL A 57 -11.81 17.57 14.14
C VAL A 57 -12.12 19.07 14.01
N TRP A 58 -11.12 19.87 13.63
CA TRP A 58 -11.23 21.31 13.38
C TRP A 58 -11.59 21.66 11.93
N GLU A 59 -12.10 20.69 11.16
CA GLU A 59 -12.42 20.79 9.73
C GLU A 59 -11.26 21.21 8.82
N GLY A 60 -10.04 21.21 9.34
CA GLY A 60 -8.83 21.52 8.60
C GLY A 60 -8.42 20.39 7.66
N ASP A 61 -8.04 20.76 6.44
CA ASP A 61 -7.44 19.87 5.46
C ASP A 61 -5.99 19.56 5.82
N VAL A 62 -5.64 18.28 5.83
CA VAL A 62 -4.24 17.84 5.99
C VAL A 62 -3.64 17.65 4.60
N ARG A 63 -2.59 18.42 4.27
CA ARG A 63 -1.85 18.30 3.00
C ARG A 63 -0.83 17.17 3.04
N SER A 64 -1.29 15.96 3.35
CA SER A 64 -0.46 14.76 3.34
C SER A 64 -1.28 13.61 2.77
N THR A 65 -0.63 12.50 2.47
CA THR A 65 -1.32 11.30 1.98
C THR A 65 -1.05 10.15 2.92
N VAL A 66 -2.06 9.30 3.10
CA VAL A 66 -1.98 8.08 3.89
C VAL A 66 -2.30 6.89 3.01
N ILE A 67 -1.71 5.75 3.36
CA ILE A 67 -1.96 4.49 2.65
C ILE A 67 -3.36 4.01 3.03
N THR A 68 -4.25 3.89 2.05
CA THR A 68 -5.63 3.44 2.27
C THR A 68 -5.91 2.08 1.66
N GLY A 69 -5.02 1.55 0.83
CA GLY A 69 -5.16 0.19 0.34
C GLY A 69 -3.95 -0.34 -0.39
N ILE A 70 -3.90 -1.66 -0.51
CA ILE A 70 -2.86 -2.42 -1.19
C ILE A 70 -3.55 -3.45 -2.07
N ALA A 71 -3.05 -3.63 -3.29
CA ALA A 71 -3.46 -4.70 -4.18
C ALA A 71 -2.22 -5.50 -4.60
N ALA A 72 -2.36 -6.82 -4.65
CA ALA A 72 -1.31 -7.72 -5.11
C ALA A 72 -1.87 -8.71 -6.13
N ARG A 73 -1.08 -8.98 -7.16
CA ARG A 73 -1.32 -10.02 -8.17
C ARG A 73 -0.01 -10.71 -8.49
N ASP A 74 -0.05 -12.03 -8.62
CA ASP A 74 1.06 -12.82 -9.19
C ASP A 74 0.57 -13.63 -10.38
N ASN A 75 1.20 -13.46 -11.54
CA ASN A 75 0.89 -14.16 -12.78
C ASN A 75 -0.61 -14.04 -13.17
N ARG A 76 -1.27 -15.19 -13.37
CA ARG A 76 -2.71 -15.32 -13.66
C ARG A 76 -3.54 -15.54 -12.39
N SER A 77 -2.97 -15.30 -11.21
CA SER A 77 -3.72 -15.42 -9.95
C SER A 77 -4.73 -14.29 -9.83
N SER A 78 -5.77 -14.54 -9.04
CA SER A 78 -6.73 -13.53 -8.62
C SER A 78 -6.04 -12.34 -7.97
N VAL A 79 -6.56 -11.14 -8.21
CA VAL A 79 -6.09 -9.95 -7.49
C VAL A 79 -6.65 -9.98 -6.09
N VAL A 80 -5.77 -9.83 -5.10
CA VAL A 80 -6.18 -9.58 -3.72
C VAL A 80 -6.05 -8.10 -3.46
N GLN A 81 -7.14 -7.47 -3.04
CA GLN A 81 -7.19 -6.05 -2.66
C GLN A 81 -7.53 -5.95 -1.19
N VAL A 82 -6.78 -5.11 -0.48
CA VAL A 82 -6.92 -4.88 0.95
C VAL A 82 -7.07 -3.38 1.16
N PHE A 83 -8.20 -2.94 1.69
CA PHE A 83 -8.48 -1.53 1.95
C PHE A 83 -8.61 -1.26 3.45
N ALA A 84 -7.96 -0.19 3.91
CA ALA A 84 -8.21 0.38 5.22
C ALA A 84 -9.59 1.06 5.20
N ARG A 85 -10.45 0.70 6.15
CA ARG A 85 -11.75 1.36 6.30
C ARG A 85 -11.57 2.78 6.83
N LYS A 86 -12.25 3.74 6.22
CA LYS A 86 -12.37 5.12 6.75
C LYS A 86 -13.08 5.07 8.11
N ASP A 87 -12.71 5.99 8.99
CA ASP A 87 -13.17 6.03 10.38
C ASP A 87 -14.71 5.92 10.49
N PHE A 88 -15.16 5.22 11.55
CA PHE A 88 -16.56 4.98 11.98
C PHE A 88 -17.27 3.66 11.63
N ARG A 89 -16.58 2.54 11.36
CA ARG A 89 -17.28 1.24 11.21
C ARG A 89 -16.78 0.11 12.12
N ARG A 90 -17.11 0.30 13.41
CA ARG A 90 -17.15 -0.66 14.53
C ARG A 90 -15.82 -1.32 14.91
N TRP A 91 -15.63 -1.48 16.22
CA TRP A 91 -14.43 -2.01 16.91
C TRP A 91 -13.87 -3.35 16.39
N ARG A 92 -14.60 -4.08 15.56
CA ARG A 92 -14.30 -5.46 15.18
C ARG A 92 -13.71 -5.64 13.77
N TYR A 93 -13.82 -4.65 12.86
CA TYR A 93 -13.34 -4.80 11.46
C TYR A 93 -12.75 -3.49 10.90
N LYS A 94 -11.41 -3.43 10.80
CA LYS A 94 -10.64 -2.25 10.34
C LYS A 94 -10.19 -2.32 8.87
N THR A 95 -10.42 -3.45 8.21
CA THR A 95 -9.90 -3.73 6.86
C THR A 95 -10.92 -4.53 6.06
N ASP A 96 -11.14 -4.13 4.82
CA ASP A 96 -11.94 -4.90 3.86
C ASP A 96 -10.96 -5.62 2.90
N VAL A 97 -11.21 -6.92 2.66
CA VAL A 97 -10.40 -7.75 1.76
C VAL A 97 -11.30 -8.25 0.64
N TYR A 98 -10.87 -8.03 -0.61
CA TYR A 98 -11.55 -8.50 -1.81
C TYR A 98 -10.62 -9.42 -2.59
N VAL A 99 -11.17 -10.49 -3.13
CA VAL A 99 -10.48 -11.47 -3.99
C VAL A 99 -11.36 -11.64 -5.23
N ASP A 100 -10.77 -11.63 -6.43
CA ASP A 100 -11.50 -11.70 -7.72
C ASP A 100 -12.53 -10.56 -7.89
N GLY A 101 -12.02 -9.33 -8.01
CA GLY A 101 -12.86 -8.19 -8.42
C GLY A 101 -13.46 -8.33 -9.81
#